data_AF-A0A950Y3X2-F1
#
_entry.id   AF-A0A950Y3X2-F1
#
_cell.length_a   1.000
_cell.length_b   1.000
_cell.length_c   1.000
_cell.angle_alpha   90.00
_cell.angle_beta   90.00
_cell.angle_gamma   90.00
#
_symmetry.space_group_name_H-M   'P 1'
#
loop_
_entity.id
_entity.type
_entity.pdbx_description
1 polymer ?
#
loop_
_entity_poly.entity_id
_entity_poly.type
_entity_poly.pdbx_seq_one_letter_code
_entity_poly.pdbx_strand_id
1 'polypeptide(L)'
;MVSFRLTAEEYDRFRELCFAHGVRSVSEMARTAINLLLGQPVRAGEALESRMAEMEGRIHMLALQLKQLNQAAAVTPMKATEEARLPG
;
A
#
# COMPACT_ATOMS: atom_id res chain seq x y z
N MET A 1 10.09 -26.85 -1.53
CA MET A 1 9.37 -26.22 -2.67
C MET A 1 8.39 -27.25 -3.21
N VAL A 2 7.11 -26.89 -3.37
CA VAL A 2 6.08 -27.78 -3.95
C VAL A 2 5.69 -27.20 -5.30
N SER A 3 5.62 -28.04 -6.33
CA SER A 3 5.26 -27.62 -7.68
C SER A 3 3.89 -28.20 -8.05
N PHE A 4 2.98 -27.32 -8.45
CA PHE A 4 1.67 -27.71 -8.99
C PHE A 4 1.71 -27.57 -10.50
N ARG A 5 1.10 -28.53 -11.21
CA ARG A 5 0.86 -28.40 -12.64
C ARG A 5 -0.50 -27.74 -12.82
N LEU A 6 -0.51 -26.63 -13.52
CA LEU A 6 -1.71 -25.88 -13.87
C LEU A 6 -1.73 -25.75 -15.39
N THR A 7 -2.92 -25.78 -15.95
CA THR A 7 -3.18 -25.25 -17.29
C THR A 7 -3.02 -23.74 -17.28
N ALA A 8 -2.84 -23.13 -18.46
CA ALA A 8 -2.77 -21.68 -18.58
C ALA A 8 -4.05 -21.00 -18.03
N GLU A 9 -5.22 -21.57 -18.33
CA GLU A 9 -6.51 -21.05 -17.89
C GLU A 9 -6.71 -21.13 -16.37
N GLU A 10 -6.20 -22.19 -15.72
CA GLU A 10 -6.22 -22.28 -14.25
C GLU A 10 -5.29 -21.25 -13.62
N TYR A 11 -4.09 -21.06 -14.19
CA TYR A 11 -3.15 -20.06 -13.70
C TYR A 11 -3.72 -18.65 -13.78
N ASP A 12 -4.34 -18.29 -14.90
CA ASP A 12 -4.93 -16.97 -15.10
C ASP A 12 -6.05 -16.71 -14.09
N ARG A 13 -6.96 -17.67 -13.91
CA ARG A 13 -8.03 -17.59 -12.89
C ARG A 13 -7.47 -17.43 -11.48
N PHE A 14 -6.41 -18.17 -11.14
CA PHE A 14 -5.78 -18.08 -9.82
C PHE A 14 -5.09 -16.74 -9.61
N ARG A 15 -4.47 -16.19 -10.66
CA ARG A 15 -3.83 -14.88 -10.62
C ARG A 15 -4.85 -13.76 -10.42
N GLU A 16 -5.99 -13.82 -11.10
CA GLU A 16 -7.09 -12.88 -10.93
C GLU A 16 -7.65 -12.91 -9.50
N LEU A 17 -7.86 -14.11 -8.95
CA LEU A 17 -8.29 -14.28 -7.56
C LEU A 17 -7.27 -13.72 -6.56
N CYS A 18 -5.96 -13.90 -6.80
CA CYS A 18 -4.93 -13.30 -5.94
C CYS A 18 -5.08 -11.78 -5.89
N PHE A 19 -5.30 -11.15 -7.05
CA PHE A 19 -5.49 -9.70 -7.13
C PHE A 19 -6.78 -9.25 -6.42
N ALA A 20 -7.90 -9.94 -6.66
CA ALA A 20 -9.19 -9.62 -6.05
C ALA A 20 -9.18 -9.75 -4.51
N HIS A 21 -8.41 -10.68 -3.97
CA HIS A 21 -8.32 -10.93 -2.53
C HIS A 21 -7.08 -10.30 -1.86
N GLY A 22 -6.29 -9.50 -2.58
CA GLY A 22 -5.11 -8.80 -2.02
C GLY A 22 -3.95 -9.73 -1.60
N VAL A 23 -3.91 -10.94 -2.16
CA VAL A 23 -2.88 -11.97 -1.94
C VAL A 23 -1.73 -11.76 -2.94
N ARG A 24 -0.46 -11.87 -2.51
CA ARG A 24 0.68 -11.48 -3.38
C ARG A 24 1.01 -12.51 -4.45
N SER A 25 0.64 -13.77 -4.24
CA SER A 25 0.96 -14.85 -5.17
C SER A 25 0.05 -16.07 -5.03
N VAL A 26 -0.01 -16.87 -6.10
CA VAL A 26 -0.68 -18.17 -6.12
C VAL A 26 -0.11 -19.12 -5.05
N SER A 27 1.19 -19.05 -4.78
CA SER A 27 1.85 -19.86 -3.74
C SER A 27 1.38 -19.50 -2.33
N GLU A 28 1.12 -18.22 -2.07
CA GLU A 28 0.57 -17.74 -0.79
C GLU A 28 -0.89 -18.19 -0.64
N MET A 29 -1.68 -18.04 -1.71
CA MET A 29 -3.06 -18.54 -1.76
C MET A 29 -3.14 -20.05 -1.52
N ALA A 30 -2.29 -20.84 -2.20
CA ALA A 30 -2.22 -22.29 -2.02
C ALA A 30 -1.86 -22.67 -0.58
N ARG A 31 -0.91 -21.97 0.04
CA ARG A 31 -0.54 -22.22 1.44
C ARG A 31 -1.71 -21.94 2.39
N THR A 32 -2.46 -20.86 2.16
CA THR A 32 -3.67 -20.53 2.93
C THR A 32 -4.75 -21.61 2.78
N ALA A 33 -5.04 -22.04 1.55
CA ALA A 33 -6.02 -23.07 1.27
C ALA A 33 -5.64 -24.43 1.89
N ILE A 34 -4.37 -24.82 1.80
CA ILE A 34 -3.86 -26.06 2.41
C ILE A 34 -3.98 -26.01 3.93
N ASN A 35 -3.61 -24.89 4.57
CA ASN A 35 -3.74 -24.76 6.02
C ASN A 35 -5.22 -24.84 6.46
N LEU A 36 -6.13 -24.24 5.70
CA LEU A 36 -7.58 -24.35 5.93
C LEU A 36 -8.05 -25.81 5.85
N LEU A 37 -7.62 -26.56 4.83
CA LEU A 37 -7.96 -27.98 4.66
C LEU A 37 -7.40 -28.86 5.78
N LEU A 38 -6.22 -28.52 6.30
CA LEU A 38 -5.60 -29.22 7.42
C LEU A 38 -6.22 -28.85 8.78
N GLY A 39 -7.23 -27.98 8.80
CA GLY A 39 -7.85 -27.49 10.03
C GLY A 39 -6.88 -26.67 10.91
N GLN A 40 -5.76 -26.23 10.35
CA GLN A 40 -4.85 -25.34 11.06
C GLN A 40 -5.39 -23.92 10.99
N PRO A 41 -5.43 -23.18 12.11
CA PRO A 41 -5.73 -21.76 12.05
C PRO A 41 -4.66 -21.12 11.17
N VAL A 42 -5.10 -20.60 10.02
CA VAL A 42 -4.23 -19.82 9.16
C VAL A 42 -3.68 -18.70 10.06
N ARG A 43 -2.35 -18.60 10.22
CA ARG A 43 -1.69 -17.46 10.89
C ARG A 43 -1.85 -16.15 10.11
N ALA A 44 -2.97 -16.00 9.40
CA ALA A 44 -3.38 -14.81 8.67
C ALA A 44 -3.53 -13.62 9.61
N GLY A 45 -3.87 -13.85 10.89
CA GLY A 45 -3.93 -12.80 11.91
C GLY A 45 -2.60 -12.07 12.07
N GLU A 46 -1.52 -12.80 12.35
CA GLU A 46 -0.17 -12.23 12.54
C GLU A 46 0.34 -11.50 11.29
N ALA A 47 0.08 -12.06 10.10
CA ALA A 47 0.48 -11.46 8.84
C ALA A 47 -0.35 -10.23 8.46
N LEU A 48 -1.64 -10.22 8.82
CA LEU A 48 -2.54 -9.08 8.60
C LEU A 48 -2.23 -7.93 9.57
N GLU A 49 -2.01 -8.23 10.85
CA GLU A 49 -1.61 -7.25 11.86
C GLU A 49 -0.27 -6.59 11.51
N SER A 50 0.73 -7.39 11.11
CA SER A 50 2.02 -6.87 10.65
C SER A 50 1.87 -5.96 9.43
N ARG A 51 1.01 -6.33 8.47
CA ARG A 51 0.70 -5.49 7.30
C ARG A 51 -0.07 -4.22 7.67
N MET A 52 -1.01 -4.29 8.62
CA MET A 52 -1.73 -3.12 9.10
C MET A 52 -0.78 -2.14 9.78
N ALA A 53 0.12 -2.64 10.64
CA ALA A 53 1.14 -1.82 11.28
C ALA A 53 2.09 -1.15 10.27
N GLU A 54 2.51 -1.87 9.22
CA GLU A 54 3.32 -1.29 8.13
C GLU A 54 2.56 -0.18 7.38
N MET A 55 1.29 -0.42 7.03
CA MET A 55 0.45 0.57 6.35
C MET A 55 0.22 1.80 7.22
N GLU A 56 -0.05 1.62 8.51
CA GLU A 56 -0.26 2.70 9.45
C GLU A 56 1.00 3.58 9.59
N GLY A 57 2.19 2.96 9.65
CA GLY A 57 3.47 3.67 9.64
C GLY A 57 3.68 4.50 8.36
N ARG A 58 3.34 3.93 7.19
CA ARG A 58 3.44 4.65 5.90
C ARG A 58 2.46 5.82 5.82
N ILE A 59 1.23 5.65 6.29
CA ILE A 59 0.23 6.72 6.34
C ILE A 59 0.70 7.84 7.28
N HIS A 60 1.26 7.49 8.43
CA HIS A 60 1.78 8.48 9.38
C HIS A 60 2.91 9.32 8.77
N MET A 61 3.84 8.67 8.06
CA MET A 61 4.92 9.36 7.34
C MET A 61 4.39 10.29 6.25
N LEU A 62 3.42 9.84 5.46
CA LEU A 62 2.78 10.67 4.43
C LEU A 62 2.05 11.87 5.03
N ALA A 63 1.34 11.68 6.15
CA ALA A 63 0.67 12.76 6.86
C ALA A 63 1.67 13.81 7.39
N LEU A 64 2.83 13.37 7.89
CA LEU A 64 3.90 14.27 8.32
C LEU A 64 4.46 15.09 7.15
N GLN A 65 4.72 14.45 6.02
CA GLN A 65 5.22 15.12 4.81
C GLN A 65 4.20 16.14 4.26
N LEU A 66 2.91 15.78 4.23
CA LEU A 66 1.85 16.70 3.84
C LEU A 66 1.77 17.91 4.77
N LYS A 67 1.91 17.70 6.09
CA LYS A 67 1.93 18.79 7.06
C LYS A 67 3.10 19.74 6.84
N GLN A 68 4.29 19.21 6.54
CA GLN A 68 5.48 20.01 6.21
C GLN A 68 5.28 20.81 4.93
N LEU A 69 4.74 20.19 3.87
CA LEU A 69 4.45 20.87 2.61
C LEU A 69 3.42 22.00 2.80
N ASN A 70 2.38 21.76 3.59
CA ASN A 70 1.35 22.77 3.84
C ASN A 70 1.89 23.95 4.67
N GLN A 71 2.80 23.69 5.61
CA GLN A 71 3.50 24.76 6.35
C GLN A 71 4.46 25.55 5.45
N ALA A 72 5.20 24.89 4.57
CA ALA A 72 6.07 25.57 3.61
C ALA A 72 5.27 26.44 2.62
N ALA A 73 4.10 25.96 2.16
CA ALA A 73 3.20 26.73 1.31
C ALA A 73 2.59 27.95 2.04
N ALA A 74 2.26 27.81 3.33
CA ALA A 74 1.74 28.91 4.14
C ALA A 74 2.78 30.00 4.48
N VAL A 75 4.08 29.69 4.41
CA VAL A 75 5.19 30.62 4.74
C VAL A 75 5.64 31.44 3.53
N THR A 76 4.86 31.49 2.44
CA THR A 76 5.11 32.42 1.34
C THR A 76 4.17 33.63 1.37
N PRO A 77 4.31 34.61 2.28
CA PRO A 77 3.83 35.96 2.05
C PRO A 77 4.92 36.77 1.33
N MET A 78 4.64 37.09 0.06
CA MET A 78 4.88 38.37 -0.62
C MET A 78 6.15 39.15 -0.23
N LYS A 79 7.13 39.22 -1.14
CA LYS A 79 7.98 40.42 -1.30
C LYS A 79 8.17 40.77 -2.76
N ALA A 80 8.06 42.08 -3.01
CA ALA A 80 8.45 42.85 -4.19
C ALA A 80 7.48 42.90 -5.38
N THR A 81 6.60 43.90 -5.40
CA THR A 81 6.81 45.08 -6.26
C THR A 81 5.98 46.27 -5.74
N GLU A 82 6.52 46.99 -4.75
CA GLU A 82 6.12 48.34 -4.38
C GLU A 82 7.27 49.26 -4.79
N GLU A 83 7.43 49.51 -6.09
CA GLU A 83 8.28 50.59 -6.63
C GLU A 83 7.76 50.96 -8.03
N ALA A 84 6.71 51.78 -8.07
CA ALA A 84 6.39 52.63 -9.22
C ALA A 84 5.47 53.76 -8.76
N ARG A 85 5.95 54.61 -7.85
CA ARG A 85 5.31 55.90 -7.59
C ARG A 85 6.36 57.01 -7.52
N LEU A 86 6.15 57.99 -8.41
CA LEU A 86 6.69 59.38 -8.49
C LEU A 86 7.85 59.59 -9.50
N PRO A 87 8.05 60.82 -10.00
CA PRO A 87 7.06 61.78 -10.53
C PRO A 87 7.49 62.36 -11.90
N GLY A 88 6.56 62.96 -12.63
CA GLY A 88 6.83 63.71 -13.87
C GLY A 88 5.59 64.41 -14.36
#